data_AF-K0YIM4-F1
#
_entry.id   AF-K0YIM4-F1
#
_cell.length_a   1.000
_cell.length_b   1.000
_cell.length_c   1.000
_cell.angle_alpha   90.00
_cell.angle_beta   90.00
_cell.angle_gamma   90.00
#
_symmetry.space_group_name_H-M   'P 1'
#
loop_
_entity.id
_entity.type
_entity.pdbx_description
1 polymer ?
#
loop_
_entity_poly.entity_id
_entity_poly.type
_entity_poly.pdbx_seq_one_letter_code
_entity_poly.pdbx_strand_id
1 'polypeptide(L)'
;MGILFILVAVIGIVSWGIVKSDELSGLGRQAKAGSLRHPHGRLKQVYCEHPPVLRPFAARLRSVLPVVTVPLVVVISLGALALEHAGVLFGVVAVDFLSSGAGVLLVAGECLLHLAKPAQSFANYIVLLVAGIVAATVLGVPVLAVGGHDFTVGFEAAYLLANAAGFAVGCSAAAALMEEPVRFERRFEDGAESSVKISPRSAAYRAYEALMVDERAWNAGRKE
;
A
#
# COMPACT_ATOMS: atom_id res chain seq x y z
N MET A 1 -8.21 -21.70 -6.31
CA MET A 1 -7.60 -20.60 -5.54
C MET A 1 -6.16 -20.28 -5.96
N GLY A 2 -5.22 -21.25 -5.96
CA GLY A 2 -3.80 -20.97 -6.31
C GLY A 2 -3.55 -20.37 -7.71
N ILE A 3 -4.22 -20.87 -8.75
CA ILE A 3 -4.08 -20.35 -10.13
C ILE A 3 -4.55 -18.89 -10.23
N LEU A 4 -5.63 -18.55 -9.53
CA LEU A 4 -6.21 -17.20 -9.51
C LEU A 4 -5.25 -16.22 -8.81
N PHE A 5 -4.61 -16.66 -7.72
CA PHE A 5 -3.59 -15.88 -7.01
C PHE A 5 -2.35 -15.63 -7.88
N ILE A 6 -1.88 -16.64 -8.59
CA ILE A 6 -0.76 -16.53 -9.53
C ILE A 6 -1.08 -15.54 -10.65
N LEU A 7 -2.27 -15.62 -11.24
CA LEU A 7 -2.68 -14.74 -12.33
C LEU A 7 -2.75 -13.27 -11.87
N VAL A 8 -3.33 -13.01 -10.70
CA VAL A 8 -3.38 -11.66 -10.10
C VAL A 8 -1.98 -11.14 -9.79
N ALA A 9 -1.09 -11.99 -9.27
CA ALA A 9 0.29 -11.60 -8.99
C ALA A 9 1.05 -11.23 -10.28
N VAL A 10 0.93 -12.04 -11.35
CA VAL A 10 1.57 -11.76 -12.63
C VAL A 10 1.06 -10.45 -13.24
N ILE A 11 -0.26 -10.24 -13.27
CA ILE A 11 -0.85 -8.98 -13.77
C ILE A 11 -0.34 -7.79 -12.94
N GLY A 12 -0.33 -7.92 -11.61
CA GLY A 12 0.20 -6.88 -10.71
C GLY A 12 1.66 -6.53 -10.99
N ILE A 13 2.51 -7.54 -11.20
CA ILE A 13 3.94 -7.34 -11.53
C ILE A 13 4.09 -6.65 -12.89
N VAL A 14 3.33 -7.08 -13.91
CA VAL A 14 3.38 -6.48 -15.25
C VAL A 14 2.89 -5.03 -15.21
N SER A 15 1.76 -4.76 -14.57
CA SER A 15 1.23 -3.39 -14.40
C SER A 15 2.22 -2.50 -13.63
N TRP A 16 2.85 -3.03 -12.57
CA TRP A 16 3.90 -2.32 -11.85
C TRP A 16 5.10 -1.99 -12.75
N GLY A 17 5.53 -2.93 -13.59
CA GLY A 17 6.59 -2.72 -14.58
C GLY A 17 6.26 -1.60 -15.58
N ILE A 18 5.01 -1.54 -16.06
CA ILE A 18 4.55 -0.49 -16.99
C ILE A 18 4.59 0.88 -16.31
N VAL A 19 4.03 1.01 -15.10
CA VAL A 19 4.04 2.26 -14.33
C VAL A 19 5.46 2.72 -14.06
N LYS A 20 6.36 1.81 -13.66
CA LYS A 20 7.78 2.13 -13.45
C LYS A 20 8.51 2.51 -14.73
N SER A 21 8.16 1.91 -15.85
CA SER A 21 8.71 2.33 -17.14
C SER A 21 8.29 3.75 -17.50
N ASP A 22 7.03 4.13 -17.24
CA ASP A 22 6.53 5.48 -17.50
C ASP A 22 7.14 6.54 -16.55
N GLU A 23 7.28 6.24 -15.26
CA GLU A 23 7.97 7.11 -14.30
C GLU A 23 9.41 7.44 -14.76
N LEU A 24 10.08 6.46 -15.38
CA LEU A 24 11.45 6.57 -15.87
C LEU A 24 11.56 7.09 -17.30
N SER A 25 10.43 7.43 -17.94
CA SER A 25 10.43 7.93 -19.31
C SER A 25 11.22 9.24 -19.43
N GLY A 26 12.10 9.29 -20.43
CA GLY A 26 12.98 10.44 -20.68
C GLY A 26 14.18 10.59 -19.73
N LEU A 27 14.30 9.78 -18.67
CA LEU A 27 15.44 9.80 -17.76
C LEU A 27 16.61 8.92 -18.25
N GLY A 28 17.81 9.49 -18.37
CA GLY A 28 19.04 8.76 -18.68
C GLY A 28 19.94 9.45 -19.73
N ARG A 29 21.23 9.09 -19.74
CA ARG A 29 22.25 9.69 -20.63
C ARG A 29 22.10 9.32 -22.12
N GLN A 30 21.30 8.30 -22.46
CA GLN A 30 21.15 7.80 -23.84
C GLN A 30 19.67 7.68 -24.28
N ALA A 31 18.80 8.58 -23.82
CA ALA A 31 17.40 8.60 -24.23
C ALA A 31 17.28 9.07 -25.70
N LYS A 32 17.28 8.13 -26.66
CA LYS A 32 16.90 8.41 -28.06
C LYS A 32 15.37 8.35 -28.22
N ALA A 33 14.81 9.36 -28.88
CA ALA A 33 13.39 9.42 -29.23
C ALA A 33 12.96 8.22 -30.08
N GLY A 34 11.72 7.77 -29.91
CA GLY A 34 11.13 6.67 -30.70
C GLY A 34 11.33 5.26 -30.12
N SER A 35 11.86 5.12 -28.90
CA SER A 35 11.91 3.82 -28.19
C SER A 35 10.73 3.66 -27.22
N LEU A 36 10.35 2.42 -26.91
CA LEU A 36 9.28 2.11 -25.93
C LEU A 36 9.50 2.78 -24.56
N ARG A 37 10.75 3.06 -24.17
CA ARG A 37 11.12 3.71 -22.91
C ARG A 37 11.25 5.23 -23.02
N HIS A 38 11.39 5.77 -24.24
CA HIS A 38 11.58 7.19 -24.52
C HIS A 38 10.77 7.59 -25.76
N PRO A 39 9.42 7.54 -25.71
CA PRO A 39 8.60 7.87 -26.87
C PRO A 39 8.86 9.31 -27.34
N HIS A 40 9.06 10.23 -26.40
CA HIS A 40 9.25 11.66 -26.61
C HIS A 40 10.71 12.14 -26.52
N GLY A 41 11.67 11.21 -26.43
CA GLY A 41 13.09 11.55 -26.25
C GLY A 41 13.46 11.88 -24.80
N ARG A 42 14.47 12.75 -24.60
CA ARG A 42 15.00 13.06 -23.27
C ARG A 42 14.11 14.06 -22.53
N LEU A 43 14.06 13.93 -21.21
CA LEU A 43 13.41 14.89 -20.32
C LEU A 43 14.24 16.19 -20.24
N LYS A 44 13.63 17.33 -20.61
CA LYS A 44 14.28 18.65 -20.62
C LYS A 44 14.04 19.44 -19.34
N GLN A 45 12.79 19.54 -18.93
CA GLN A 45 12.36 20.36 -17.79
C GLN A 45 11.24 19.66 -17.03
N VAL A 46 11.21 19.90 -15.73
CA VAL A 46 10.21 19.35 -14.83
C VAL A 46 9.70 20.46 -13.92
N TYR A 47 8.39 20.56 -13.75
CA TYR A 47 7.76 21.42 -12.77
C TYR A 47 6.99 20.59 -11.74
N CYS A 48 7.20 20.88 -10.46
CA CYS A 48 6.48 20.25 -9.37
C CYS A 48 5.36 21.18 -8.91
N GLU A 49 4.10 20.76 -9.04
CA GLU A 49 2.97 21.59 -8.63
C GLU A 49 2.96 21.83 -7.11
N HIS A 50 3.25 20.78 -6.33
CA HIS A 50 3.21 20.82 -4.86
C HIS A 50 4.37 19.98 -4.29
N PRO A 51 5.40 20.59 -3.69
CA PRO A 51 6.50 19.84 -3.10
C PRO A 51 6.02 18.98 -1.92
N PRO A 52 6.62 17.79 -1.71
CA PRO A 52 6.16 16.86 -0.69
C PRO A 52 6.40 17.41 0.73
N VAL A 53 5.38 17.35 1.57
CA VAL A 53 5.52 17.60 3.01
C VAL A 53 6.06 16.34 3.68
N LEU A 54 7.37 16.30 3.89
CA LEU A 54 8.04 15.18 4.55
C LEU A 54 7.69 15.14 6.04
N ARG A 55 6.81 14.21 6.43
CA ARG A 55 6.54 13.91 7.85
C ARG A 55 7.46 12.78 8.35
N PRO A 56 7.79 12.73 9.64
CA PRO A 56 8.50 11.57 10.19
C PRO A 56 7.61 10.32 10.18
N PHE A 57 8.22 9.13 10.02
CA PHE A 57 7.47 7.87 9.91
C PHE A 57 6.57 7.61 11.12
N ALA A 58 7.05 7.89 12.34
CA ALA A 58 6.26 7.71 13.55
C ALA A 58 4.98 8.57 13.56
N ALA A 59 5.03 9.79 13.02
CA ALA A 59 3.85 10.65 12.92
C ALA A 59 2.85 10.12 11.89
N ARG A 60 3.34 9.63 10.74
CA ARG A 60 2.50 8.98 9.72
C ARG A 60 1.84 7.71 10.27
N LEU A 61 2.61 6.86 10.94
CA LEU A 61 2.09 5.63 11.53
C LEU A 61 0.95 5.93 12.49
N ARG A 62 1.14 6.88 13.41
CA ARG A 62 0.08 7.29 14.35
C ARG A 62 -1.19 7.77 13.67
N SER A 63 -1.08 8.48 12.54
CA SER A 63 -2.25 8.97 11.81
C SER A 63 -3.04 7.88 11.08
N VAL A 64 -2.45 6.71 10.83
CA VAL A 64 -3.08 5.62 10.08
C VAL A 64 -3.36 4.39 10.93
N LEU A 65 -3.16 4.48 12.26
CA LEU A 65 -3.46 3.38 13.16
C LEU A 65 -4.96 3.06 13.12
N PRO A 66 -5.34 1.78 12.95
CA PRO A 66 -6.73 1.34 12.97
C PRO A 66 -7.24 1.24 14.41
N VAL A 67 -7.62 2.39 14.98
CA VAL A 67 -8.01 2.52 16.40
C VAL A 67 -9.43 2.05 16.67
N VAL A 68 -10.29 1.98 15.66
CA VAL A 68 -11.70 1.55 15.82
C VAL A 68 -11.87 0.07 15.47
N THR A 69 -11.36 -0.34 14.31
CA THR A 69 -11.60 -1.69 13.76
C THR A 69 -10.80 -2.76 14.48
N VAL A 70 -9.60 -2.49 14.96
CA VAL A 70 -8.82 -3.48 15.72
C VAL A 70 -9.51 -3.89 17.03
N PRO A 71 -9.88 -2.99 17.94
CA PRO A 71 -10.58 -3.39 19.17
C PRO A 71 -11.92 -4.04 18.85
N LEU A 72 -12.62 -3.59 17.80
CA LEU A 72 -13.85 -4.23 17.35
C LEU A 72 -13.62 -5.68 16.90
N VAL A 73 -12.60 -5.92 16.06
CA VAL A 73 -12.23 -7.27 15.61
C VAL A 73 -11.86 -8.15 16.81
N VAL A 74 -11.06 -7.63 17.76
CA VAL A 74 -10.71 -8.38 18.97
C VAL A 74 -11.94 -8.75 19.80
N VAL A 75 -12.85 -7.80 20.06
CA VAL A 75 -14.07 -8.05 20.83
C VAL A 75 -14.96 -9.08 20.14
N ILE A 76 -15.16 -8.95 18.83
CA ILE A 76 -15.98 -9.90 18.06
C ILE A 76 -15.32 -11.28 18.04
N SER A 77 -13.99 -11.37 17.82
CA SER A 77 -13.28 -12.64 17.80
C SER A 77 -13.34 -13.37 19.14
N LEU A 78 -13.11 -12.69 20.26
CA LEU A 78 -13.18 -13.31 21.59
C LEU A 78 -14.62 -13.68 21.97
N GLY A 79 -15.60 -12.84 21.60
CA GLY A 79 -17.02 -13.15 21.81
C GLY A 79 -17.48 -14.36 21.00
N ALA A 80 -17.05 -14.44 19.73
CA ALA A 80 -17.33 -15.59 18.86
C ALA A 80 -16.73 -16.88 19.41
N LEU A 81 -15.47 -16.84 19.87
CA LEU A 81 -14.79 -17.96 20.50
C LEU A 81 -15.51 -18.43 21.78
N ALA A 82 -15.98 -17.49 22.61
CA ALA A 82 -16.73 -17.83 23.82
C ALA A 82 -18.09 -18.51 23.49
N LEU A 83 -18.78 -18.03 22.45
CA LEU A 83 -20.02 -18.64 21.97
C LEU A 83 -19.79 -20.03 21.37
N GLU A 84 -18.70 -20.21 20.63
CA GLU A 84 -18.28 -21.50 20.08
C GLU A 84 -18.05 -22.52 21.20
N HIS A 85 -17.28 -22.18 22.24
CA HIS A 85 -17.09 -23.07 23.38
C HIS A 85 -18.35 -23.31 24.22
N ALA A 86 -19.32 -22.39 24.15
CA ALA A 86 -20.65 -22.60 24.73
C ALA A 86 -21.55 -23.50 23.87
N GLY A 87 -21.07 -24.00 22.72
CA GLY A 87 -21.82 -24.88 21.81
C GLY A 87 -22.83 -24.15 20.92
N VAL A 88 -22.72 -22.82 20.77
CA VAL A 88 -23.63 -22.02 19.95
C VAL A 88 -23.13 -21.98 18.51
N LEU A 89 -23.92 -22.49 17.57
CA LEU A 89 -23.58 -22.56 16.14
C LEU A 89 -23.11 -21.22 15.54
N PHE A 90 -23.70 -20.11 15.99
CA PHE A 90 -23.31 -18.78 15.57
C PHE A 90 -21.86 -18.43 15.90
N GLY A 91 -21.34 -18.93 17.03
CA GLY A 91 -19.94 -18.75 17.43
C GLY A 91 -18.98 -19.37 16.42
N VAL A 92 -19.23 -20.62 16.03
CA VAL A 92 -18.42 -21.36 15.03
C VAL A 92 -18.39 -20.60 13.70
N VAL A 93 -19.56 -20.19 13.19
CA VAL A 93 -19.66 -19.46 11.92
C VAL A 93 -18.91 -18.12 12.00
N ALA A 94 -18.97 -17.44 13.13
CA ALA A 94 -18.28 -16.17 13.33
C ALA A 94 -16.74 -16.35 13.40
N VAL A 95 -16.24 -17.39 14.06
CA VAL A 95 -14.81 -17.72 14.10
C VAL A 95 -14.29 -18.11 12.72
N ASP A 96 -15.02 -18.94 11.97
CA ASP A 96 -14.69 -19.30 10.58
C ASP A 96 -14.66 -18.07 9.67
N PHE A 97 -15.65 -17.18 9.79
CA PHE A 97 -15.70 -15.97 8.99
C PHE A 97 -14.52 -15.03 9.30
N LEU A 98 -14.16 -14.84 10.57
CA LEU A 98 -13.06 -13.98 10.96
C LEU A 98 -11.70 -14.57 10.55
N SER A 99 -11.52 -15.88 10.71
CA SER A 99 -10.31 -16.60 10.31
C SER A 99 -10.14 -16.67 8.78
N SER A 100 -11.22 -16.55 8.01
CA SER A 100 -11.16 -16.44 6.54
C SER A 100 -10.49 -15.15 6.01
N GLY A 101 -10.20 -14.20 6.90
CA GLY A 101 -9.62 -12.90 6.55
C GLY A 101 -10.61 -11.73 6.59
N ALA A 102 -11.83 -11.93 7.09
CA ALA A 102 -12.78 -10.82 7.23
C ALA A 102 -12.27 -9.72 8.16
N GLY A 103 -11.51 -10.08 9.21
CA GLY A 103 -10.89 -9.12 10.12
C GLY A 103 -9.91 -8.18 9.42
N VAL A 104 -9.09 -8.69 8.49
CA VAL A 104 -8.13 -7.85 7.76
C VAL A 104 -8.83 -6.90 6.78
N LEU A 105 -10.00 -7.27 6.24
CA LEU A 105 -10.79 -6.38 5.38
C LEU A 105 -11.18 -5.09 6.11
N LEU A 106 -11.69 -5.23 7.34
CA LEU A 106 -12.10 -4.09 8.16
C LEU A 106 -10.89 -3.22 8.53
N VAL A 107 -9.80 -3.84 8.98
CA VAL A 107 -8.58 -3.15 9.40
C VAL A 107 -7.92 -2.40 8.23
N ALA A 108 -7.81 -3.04 7.07
CA ALA A 108 -7.31 -2.39 5.85
C ALA A 108 -8.24 -1.26 5.38
N GLY A 109 -9.55 -1.41 5.57
CA GLY A 109 -10.55 -0.40 5.22
C GLY A 109 -10.36 0.89 6.03
N GLU A 110 -10.20 0.77 7.36
CA GLU A 110 -9.90 1.93 8.21
C GLU A 110 -8.54 2.56 7.86
N CYS A 111 -7.51 1.74 7.64
CA CYS A 111 -6.20 2.25 7.22
C CYS A 111 -6.28 3.03 5.91
N LEU A 112 -7.09 2.57 4.94
CA LEU A 112 -7.32 3.26 3.67
C LEU A 112 -8.04 4.59 3.88
N LEU A 113 -9.05 4.64 4.75
CA LEU A 113 -9.80 5.87 5.04
C LEU A 113 -8.91 6.96 5.68
N HIS A 114 -7.88 6.55 6.42
CA HIS A 114 -6.88 7.46 6.97
C HIS A 114 -5.85 7.97 5.94
N LEU A 115 -5.77 7.37 4.76
CA LEU A 115 -4.93 7.89 3.68
C LEU A 115 -5.58 9.11 3.03
N ALA A 116 -4.74 9.94 2.42
CA ALA A 116 -5.20 11.05 1.60
C ALA A 116 -6.03 10.56 0.41
N LYS A 117 -7.05 11.33 0.00
CA LYS A 117 -7.93 11.02 -1.14
C LYS A 117 -7.23 10.47 -2.39
N PRO A 118 -6.10 11.03 -2.88
CA PRO A 118 -5.44 10.48 -4.07
C PRO A 118 -4.81 9.09 -3.86
N ALA A 119 -4.55 8.70 -2.62
CA ALA A 119 -4.03 7.39 -2.24
C ALA A 119 -5.15 6.38 -1.87
N GLN A 120 -6.41 6.82 -1.78
CA GLN A 120 -7.57 5.96 -1.54
C GLN A 120 -7.98 5.22 -2.83
N SER A 121 -7.18 4.23 -3.22
CA SER A 121 -7.43 3.40 -4.40
C SER A 121 -7.62 1.94 -4.02
N PHE A 122 -8.37 1.21 -4.85
CA PHE A 122 -8.53 -0.24 -4.68
C PHE A 122 -7.18 -0.97 -4.72
N ALA A 123 -6.24 -0.52 -5.57
CA ALA A 123 -4.90 -1.09 -5.62
C ALA A 123 -4.16 -0.96 -4.28
N ASN A 124 -4.21 0.23 -3.66
CA ASN A 124 -3.62 0.44 -2.34
C ASN A 124 -4.33 -0.39 -1.27
N TYR A 125 -5.65 -0.52 -1.34
CA TYR A 125 -6.40 -1.41 -0.45
C TYR A 125 -5.91 -2.86 -0.52
N ILE A 126 -5.68 -3.40 -1.72
CA ILE A 126 -5.09 -4.75 -1.88
C ILE A 126 -3.70 -4.85 -1.25
N VAL A 127 -2.86 -3.82 -1.41
CA VAL A 127 -1.52 -3.81 -0.78
C VAL A 127 -1.64 -3.81 0.75
N LEU A 128 -2.56 -3.03 1.33
CA LEU A 128 -2.82 -3.04 2.77
C LEU A 128 -3.28 -4.41 3.25
N LEU A 129 -4.18 -5.07 2.51
CA LEU A 129 -4.65 -6.42 2.83
C LEU A 129 -3.51 -7.44 2.84
N VAL A 130 -2.71 -7.46 1.77
CA VAL A 130 -1.58 -8.41 1.65
C VAL A 130 -0.58 -8.17 2.77
N ALA A 131 -0.25 -6.91 3.08
CA ALA A 131 0.65 -6.58 4.18
C ALA A 131 0.08 -7.02 5.54
N GLY A 132 -1.21 -6.83 5.78
CA GLY A 132 -1.90 -7.31 6.97
C GLY A 132 -1.86 -8.83 7.10
N ILE A 133 -2.17 -9.57 6.04
CA ILE A 133 -2.16 -11.05 6.02
C ILE A 133 -0.74 -11.58 6.26
N VAL A 134 0.26 -11.01 5.60
CA VAL A 134 1.66 -11.41 5.79
C VAL A 134 2.10 -11.17 7.23
N ALA A 135 1.81 -10.01 7.81
CA ALA A 135 2.15 -9.69 9.19
C ALA A 135 1.41 -10.59 10.20
N ALA A 136 0.12 -10.85 9.99
CA ALA A 136 -0.66 -11.82 10.78
C ALA A 136 -0.07 -13.23 10.72
N THR A 137 0.34 -13.70 9.54
CA THR A 137 1.00 -15.00 9.39
C THR A 137 2.30 -15.04 10.19
N VAL A 138 3.12 -14.00 10.10
CA VAL A 138 4.40 -13.91 10.84
C VAL A 138 4.18 -13.92 12.36
N LEU A 139 3.14 -13.23 12.87
CA LEU A 139 2.84 -13.20 14.30
C LEU A 139 2.08 -14.44 14.81
N GLY A 140 1.29 -15.09 13.95
CA GLY A 140 0.49 -16.27 14.29
C GLY A 140 1.29 -17.58 14.30
N VAL A 141 2.26 -17.74 13.39
CA VAL A 141 3.10 -18.95 13.29
C VAL A 141 3.79 -19.33 14.61
N PRO A 142 4.40 -18.40 15.37
CA PRO A 142 4.97 -18.72 16.68
C PRO A 142 3.95 -19.27 17.68
N VAL A 143 2.71 -18.76 17.68
CA VAL A 143 1.65 -19.23 18.59
C VAL A 143 1.26 -20.67 18.26
N LEU A 144 1.12 -20.98 16.97
CA LEU A 144 0.87 -22.34 16.49
C LEU A 144 2.01 -23.30 16.82
N ALA A 145 3.26 -22.84 16.68
CA ALA A 145 4.45 -23.64 16.97
C ALA A 145 4.60 -24.01 18.46
N VAL A 146 4.10 -23.15 19.36
CA VAL A 146 4.15 -23.37 20.82
C VAL A 146 2.94 -24.18 21.32
N GLY A 147 1.78 -24.07 20.68
CA GLY A 147 0.54 -24.73 21.11
C GLY A 147 0.47 -26.25 20.91
N GLY A 148 1.28 -26.82 20.02
CA GLY A 148 1.19 -28.25 19.70
C GLY A 148 -0.20 -28.64 19.14
N HIS A 149 -0.63 -29.88 19.39
CA HIS A 149 -1.93 -30.40 18.92
C HIS A 149 -3.10 -30.20 19.91
N ASP A 150 -2.83 -29.72 21.14
CA ASP A 150 -3.86 -29.50 22.16
C ASP A 150 -4.28 -28.02 22.19
N PHE A 151 -5.21 -27.65 21.30
CA PHE A 151 -5.82 -26.33 21.30
C PHE A 151 -6.76 -26.17 22.50
N THR A 152 -6.23 -25.64 23.59
CA THR A 152 -7.06 -25.07 24.65
C THR A 152 -7.64 -23.73 24.20
N VAL A 153 -8.77 -23.33 24.80
CA VAL A 153 -9.41 -22.01 24.61
C VAL A 153 -8.39 -20.86 24.69
N GLY A 154 -7.40 -20.98 25.59
CA GLY A 154 -6.34 -19.98 25.76
C GLY A 154 -5.41 -19.86 24.55
N PHE A 155 -5.08 -20.98 23.89
CA PHE A 155 -4.25 -20.97 22.68
C PHE A 155 -5.00 -20.40 21.48
N GLU A 156 -6.28 -20.73 21.31
CA GLU A 156 -7.11 -20.14 20.24
C GLU A 156 -7.29 -18.64 20.42
N ALA A 157 -7.56 -18.20 21.65
CA ALA A 157 -7.61 -16.77 21.97
C ALA A 157 -6.29 -16.06 21.68
N ALA A 158 -5.14 -16.66 22.05
CA ALA A 158 -3.83 -16.10 21.76
C ALA A 158 -3.56 -16.00 20.25
N TYR A 159 -3.98 -17.01 19.47
CA TYR A 159 -3.83 -17.02 18.01
C TYR A 159 -4.70 -15.93 17.35
N LEU A 160 -5.95 -15.75 17.79
CA LEU A 160 -6.82 -14.68 17.31
C LEU A 160 -6.26 -13.29 17.62
N LEU A 161 -5.71 -13.10 18.83
CA LEU A 161 -5.06 -11.85 19.22
C LEU A 161 -3.79 -11.58 18.40
N ALA A 162 -2.96 -12.59 18.14
CA ALA A 162 -1.77 -12.47 17.31
C ALA A 162 -2.12 -12.08 15.87
N ASN A 163 -3.18 -12.67 15.30
CA ASN A 163 -3.69 -12.29 13.98
C ASN A 163 -4.21 -10.85 13.95
N ALA A 164 -5.02 -10.44 14.93
CA ALA A 164 -5.52 -9.07 15.02
C ALA A 164 -4.39 -8.04 15.14
N ALA A 165 -3.37 -8.35 15.96
CA ALA A 165 -2.16 -7.53 16.06
C ALA A 165 -1.40 -7.47 14.73
N GLY A 166 -1.29 -8.59 14.03
CA GLY A 166 -0.60 -8.66 12.74
C GLY A 166 -1.32 -7.88 11.65
N PHE A 167 -2.66 -7.94 11.59
CA PHE A 167 -3.45 -7.10 10.70
C PHE A 167 -3.18 -5.62 10.99
N ALA A 168 -3.24 -5.22 12.26
CA ALA A 168 -3.01 -3.83 12.67
C ALA A 168 -1.62 -3.35 12.26
N VAL A 169 -0.58 -4.12 12.58
CA VAL A 169 0.82 -3.79 12.28
C VAL A 169 1.07 -3.75 10.78
N GLY A 170 0.65 -4.79 10.05
CA GLY A 170 0.87 -4.90 8.61
C GLY A 170 0.15 -3.81 7.82
N CYS A 171 -1.14 -3.61 8.07
CA CYS A 171 -1.93 -2.58 7.38
C CYS A 171 -1.44 -1.16 7.73
N SER A 172 -1.21 -0.85 9.02
CA SER A 172 -0.76 0.50 9.40
C SER A 172 0.66 0.80 8.95
N ALA A 173 1.58 -0.17 8.97
CA ALA A 173 2.93 0.01 8.45
C ALA A 173 2.90 0.25 6.93
N ALA A 174 2.12 -0.54 6.19
CA ALA A 174 1.97 -0.33 4.75
C ALA A 174 1.33 1.03 4.43
N ALA A 175 0.28 1.43 5.15
CA ALA A 175 -0.35 2.74 5.00
C ALA A 175 0.62 3.89 5.33
N ALA A 176 1.45 3.75 6.37
CA ALA A 176 2.44 4.75 6.75
C ALA A 176 3.60 4.91 5.74
N LEU A 177 3.78 3.90 4.88
CA LEU A 177 4.72 3.92 3.75
C LEU A 177 4.09 4.49 2.47
N MET A 178 2.76 4.52 2.37
CA MET A 178 2.03 5.14 1.26
C MET A 178 2.01 6.66 1.44
N GLU A 179 3.04 7.33 0.91
CA GLU A 179 3.08 8.79 0.83
C GLU A 179 2.24 9.29 -0.34
N GLU A 180 1.70 10.51 -0.20
CA GLU A 180 1.01 11.18 -1.30
C GLU A 180 1.95 11.28 -2.51
N PRO A 181 1.54 10.75 -3.67
CA PRO A 181 2.37 10.85 -4.86
C PRO A 181 2.40 12.30 -5.32
N VAL A 182 3.60 12.80 -5.60
CA VAL A 182 3.83 14.16 -6.06
C VAL A 182 3.54 14.23 -7.55
N ARG A 183 2.77 15.23 -7.95
CA ARG A 183 2.47 15.46 -9.36
C ARG A 183 3.56 16.34 -9.97
N PHE A 184 4.17 15.82 -11.02
CA PHE A 184 5.10 16.54 -11.86
C PHE A 184 4.49 16.77 -13.24
N GLU A 185 4.63 17.98 -13.73
CA GLU A 185 4.50 18.30 -15.15
C GLU A 185 5.90 18.18 -15.78
N ARG A 186 6.00 17.45 -16.88
CA ARG A 186 7.26 17.13 -17.55
C ARG A 186 7.21 17.56 -19.00
N ARG A 187 8.30 18.15 -19.48
CA ARG A 187 8.49 18.50 -20.88
C ARG A 187 9.68 17.78 -21.49
N PHE A 188 9.45 17.21 -22.66
CA PHE A 188 10.44 16.41 -23.39
C PHE A 188 11.13 17.20 -24.50
N GLU A 189 12.14 16.58 -25.11
CA GLU A 189 12.95 17.17 -26.18
C GLU A 189 12.12 17.60 -27.40
N ASP A 190 11.11 16.81 -27.75
CA ASP A 190 10.17 17.02 -28.86
C ASP A 190 9.09 18.08 -28.57
N GLY A 191 9.09 18.68 -27.39
CA GLY A 191 8.11 19.67 -26.95
C GLY A 191 6.83 19.06 -26.36
N ALA A 192 6.71 17.73 -26.30
CA ALA A 192 5.57 17.09 -25.66
C ALA A 192 5.53 17.39 -24.15
N GLU A 193 4.33 17.67 -23.65
CA GLU A 193 4.05 17.83 -22.23
C GLU A 193 3.23 16.65 -21.71
N SER A 194 3.57 16.17 -20.52
CA SER A 194 2.87 15.07 -19.87
C SER A 194 2.87 15.32 -18.37
N SER A 195 1.86 14.82 -17.67
CA SER A 195 1.82 14.82 -16.22
C SER A 195 2.08 13.41 -15.70
N VAL A 196 2.84 13.30 -14.61
CA VAL A 196 3.15 12.03 -13.97
C VAL A 196 3.09 12.16 -12.46
N LYS A 197 2.59 11.12 -11.79
CA LYS A 197 2.53 11.03 -10.33
C LYS A 197 3.64 10.11 -9.85
N ILE A 198 4.57 10.66 -9.07
CA ILE A 198 5.78 9.95 -8.64
C ILE A 198 5.82 9.91 -7.11
N SER A 199 6.15 8.73 -6.56
CA SER A 199 6.39 8.60 -5.12
C SER A 199 7.67 9.36 -4.71
N PRO A 200 7.65 10.16 -3.63
CA PRO A 200 8.83 10.90 -3.14
C PRO A 200 10.06 10.04 -2.86
N ARG A 201 9.86 8.75 -2.57
CA ARG A 201 10.94 7.81 -2.24
C ARG A 201 11.55 7.12 -3.45
N SER A 202 10.93 7.26 -4.62
CA SER A 202 11.39 6.59 -5.82
C SER A 202 12.73 7.15 -6.31
N ALA A 203 13.51 6.34 -7.03
CA ALA A 203 14.70 6.82 -7.71
C ALA A 203 14.35 7.87 -8.79
N ALA A 204 13.16 7.76 -9.40
CA ALA A 204 12.66 8.73 -10.36
C ALA A 204 12.51 10.12 -9.73
N TYR A 205 11.96 10.22 -8.52
CA TYR A 205 11.82 11.50 -7.81
C TYR A 205 13.15 12.26 -7.69
N ARG A 206 14.22 11.58 -7.25
CA ARG A 206 15.55 12.19 -7.12
C ARG A 206 16.12 12.68 -8.46
N ALA A 207 15.80 11.97 -9.54
CA ALA A 207 16.23 12.37 -10.88
C ALA A 207 15.41 13.55 -11.42
N TYR A 208 14.12 13.64 -11.07
CA TYR A 208 13.25 14.77 -11.41
C TYR A 208 13.61 16.03 -10.62
N GLU A 209 13.99 15.87 -9.34
CA GLU A 209 14.46 16.97 -8.48
C GLU A 209 15.69 17.67 -9.08
N ALA A 210 16.62 16.92 -9.70
CA ALA A 210 17.79 17.49 -10.37
C ALA A 210 17.47 18.31 -11.65
N LEU A 211 16.28 18.15 -12.22
CA LEU A 211 15.79 18.82 -13.43
C LEU A 211 14.65 19.80 -13.15
N MET A 212 14.36 20.03 -11.87
CA MET A 212 13.22 20.82 -11.44
C MET A 212 13.47 22.31 -11.70
N VAL A 213 12.47 22.97 -12.28
CA VAL A 213 12.47 24.41 -12.54
C VAL A 213 11.32 25.09 -11.79
N ASP A 214 11.51 26.37 -11.47
CA ASP A 214 10.46 27.19 -10.86
C ASP A 214 9.30 27.46 -11.82
N GLU A 215 8.13 27.77 -11.28
CA GLU A 215 6.92 28.07 -12.06
C GLU A 215 7.13 29.16 -13.12
N ARG A 216 7.94 30.18 -12.80
CA ARG A 216 8.27 31.25 -13.74
C ARG A 216 9.07 30.74 -14.94
N ALA A 217 10.06 29.88 -14.70
CA ALA A 217 10.89 29.30 -15.75
C ALA A 217 10.09 28.29 -16.60
N TRP A 218 9.22 27.51 -15.95
CA TRP A 218 8.28 26.61 -16.63
C TRP A 218 7.34 27.34 -17.59
N ASN A 219 6.75 28.45 -17.13
CA ASN A 219 5.82 29.24 -17.95
C ASN A 219 6.53 30.09 -19.01
N ALA A 220 7.77 30.52 -18.78
CA ALA A 220 8.58 31.19 -19.80
C ALA A 220 8.86 30.28 -21.00
N GLY A 221 9.15 28.99 -20.74
CA GLY A 221 9.36 28.02 -21.81
C GLY A 221 8.11 27.72 -22.65
N ARG A 222 6.89 28.09 -22.24
CA ARG A 222 5.67 27.95 -23.07
C ARG A 222 5.50 29.04 -24.12
N LYS A 223 6.29 30.12 -24.03
CA LYS A 223 6.13 31.33 -24.86
C LYS A 223 7.04 31.37 -26.10
N GLU A 224 7.84 30.33 -26.32
CA GLU A 224 8.61 30.12 -27.55
C GLU A 224 7.88 29.12 -28.47
#